data_AF-A0AAW9JC83-F1
#
_entry.id   AF-A0AAW9JC83-F1
#
_cell.length_a   1.000
_cell.length_b   1.000
_cell.length_c   1.000
_cell.angle_alpha   90.00
_cell.angle_beta   90.00
_cell.angle_gamma   90.00
#
_symmetry.space_group_name_H-M   'P 1'
#
loop_
_entity.id
_entity.type
_entity.pdbx_description
1 polymer ?
#
loop_
_entity_poly.entity_id
_entity_poly.type
_entity_poly.pdbx_seq_one_letter_code
_entity_poly.pdbx_strand_id
1 'polypeptide(L)'
;MKQEVQRLVDKALMYFPKSFVESYNELIFEPKNKMYFHLEDVENELDFKCKLFTWLSRPISKGLSAYWSTKILKNFNWLLGTSFTKEEMRLIYTYLGNGTNKSLCVEFVKLDYDLLLLISENKRADSKS
;
A
#
# COMPACT_ATOMS: atom_id res chain seq x y z
N MET A 1 -17.84 4.49 9.20
CA MET A 1 -16.91 3.51 8.59
C MET A 1 -17.57 2.14 8.60
N LYS A 2 -17.52 1.38 7.50
CA LYS A 2 -18.09 0.01 7.44
C LYS A 2 -17.29 -0.96 8.31
N GLN A 3 -17.93 -2.04 8.78
CA GLN A 3 -17.32 -3.00 9.70
C GLN A 3 -16.05 -3.66 9.11
N GLU A 4 -16.02 -3.93 7.81
CA GLU A 4 -14.85 -4.51 7.12
C GLU A 4 -13.63 -3.57 7.15
N VAL A 5 -13.84 -2.28 6.89
CA VAL A 5 -12.78 -1.25 6.93
C VAL A 5 -12.27 -1.11 8.35
N GLN A 6 -13.15 -1.09 9.34
CA GLN A 6 -12.74 -1.04 10.75
C GLN A 6 -11.82 -2.21 11.12
N ARG A 7 -12.13 -3.44 10.68
CA ARG A 7 -11.26 -4.60 10.93
C ARG A 7 -9.88 -4.45 10.30
N LEU A 8 -9.78 -3.83 9.12
CA LEU A 8 -8.49 -3.55 8.48
C LEU A 8 -7.70 -2.47 9.21
N VAL A 9 -8.39 -1.43 9.70
CA VAL A 9 -7.80 -0.42 10.58
C VAL A 9 -7.27 -1.09 11.84
N ASP A 10 -8.06 -1.91 12.52
CA ASP A 10 -7.64 -2.62 13.75
C ASP A 10 -6.43 -3.54 13.50
N LYS A 11 -6.39 -4.24 12.37
CA LYS A 11 -5.22 -5.02 11.95
C LYS A 11 -4.01 -4.13 11.70
N ALA A 12 -4.17 -2.98 11.06
CA ALA A 12 -3.09 -2.02 10.87
C ALA A 12 -2.55 -1.56 12.25
N LEU A 13 -3.44 -1.25 13.19
CA LEU A 13 -3.10 -0.89 14.57
C LEU A 13 -2.29 -1.98 15.29
N MET A 14 -2.64 -3.24 15.06
CA MET A 14 -1.93 -4.39 15.62
C MET A 14 -0.54 -4.60 14.98
N TYR A 15 -0.43 -4.53 13.65
CA TYR A 15 0.83 -4.86 12.95
C TYR A 15 1.82 -3.70 12.91
N PHE A 16 1.37 -2.45 13.08
CA PHE A 16 2.21 -1.26 13.11
C PHE A 16 2.27 -0.72 14.54
N PRO A 17 3.32 -1.02 15.34
CA PRO A 17 3.29 -0.79 16.79
C PRO A 17 3.17 0.66 17.27
N LYS A 18 3.36 1.64 16.37
CA LYS A 18 3.24 3.08 16.66
C LYS A 18 2.09 3.73 15.91
N SER A 19 1.23 2.93 15.31
CA SER A 19 0.11 3.42 14.53
C SER A 19 -1.05 3.81 15.43
N PHE A 20 -1.84 4.76 14.95
CA PHE A 20 -3.03 5.26 15.61
C PHE A 20 -3.93 5.94 14.57
N VAL A 21 -5.19 6.12 14.92
CA VAL A 21 -6.12 6.94 14.13
C VAL A 21 -6.25 8.29 14.82
N GLU A 22 -6.00 9.38 14.10
CA GLU A 22 -6.17 10.74 14.60
C GLU A 22 -7.62 11.23 14.41
N SER A 23 -7.98 12.31 15.11
CA SER A 23 -9.34 12.91 15.10
C SER A 23 -9.84 13.32 13.72
N TYR A 24 -8.96 13.54 12.75
CA TYR A 24 -9.31 13.87 11.36
C TYR A 24 -9.46 12.64 10.45
N ASN A 25 -9.70 11.46 11.03
CA ASN A 25 -9.79 10.18 10.31
C ASN A 25 -8.54 9.86 9.49
N GLU A 26 -7.36 10.24 9.97
CA GLU A 26 -6.08 9.83 9.39
C GLU A 26 -5.56 8.58 10.08
N LEU A 27 -5.28 7.54 9.30
CA LEU A 27 -4.56 6.37 9.79
C LEU A 27 -3.06 6.65 9.69
N ILE A 28 -2.43 6.91 10.83
CA ILE A 28 -0.98 7.05 10.93
C ILE A 28 -0.38 5.66 11.13
N PHE A 29 0.46 5.18 10.22
CA PHE A 29 1.17 3.89 10.32
C PHE A 29 2.49 4.02 11.07
N GLU A 30 3.24 5.10 10.80
CA GLU A 30 4.51 5.39 11.44
C GLU A 30 4.75 6.90 11.48
N PRO A 31 4.70 7.54 12.66
CA PRO A 31 4.72 8.99 12.76
C PRO A 31 6.08 9.61 12.45
N LYS A 32 7.19 8.93 12.76
CA LYS A 32 8.55 9.47 12.56
C LYS A 32 8.85 9.73 11.08
N ASN A 33 8.35 8.86 10.20
CA ASN A 33 8.54 8.94 8.76
C ASN A 33 7.30 9.48 8.03
N LYS A 34 6.32 10.03 8.77
CA LYS A 34 5.09 10.63 8.22
C LYS A 34 4.36 9.67 7.28
N MET A 35 4.20 8.43 7.70
CA MET A 35 3.48 7.41 6.94
C MET A 35 2.02 7.39 7.37
N TYR A 36 1.13 7.92 6.53
CA TYR A 36 -0.29 7.99 6.81
C TYR A 36 -1.12 8.09 5.52
N PHE A 37 -2.42 7.89 5.64
CA PHE A 37 -3.41 8.36 4.67
C PHE A 37 -4.74 8.68 5.35
N HIS A 38 -5.55 9.53 4.74
CA HIS A 38 -6.92 9.82 5.17
C HIS A 38 -7.86 8.65 4.91
N LEU A 39 -8.83 8.41 5.79
CA LEU A 39 -9.85 7.36 5.66
C LEU A 39 -11.18 7.87 5.11
N GLU A 40 -11.29 9.17 4.81
CA GLU A 40 -12.56 9.82 4.41
C GLU A 40 -13.21 9.22 3.16
N ASP A 41 -12.40 8.91 2.14
CA ASP A 41 -12.78 8.27 0.87
C ASP A 41 -12.51 6.75 0.86
N VAL A 42 -12.48 6.11 2.03
CA VAL A 42 -12.38 4.65 2.15
C VAL A 42 -13.74 4.08 2.52
N GLU A 43 -14.48 3.59 1.53
CA GLU A 43 -15.83 3.08 1.74
C GLU A 43 -15.87 1.56 1.96
N ASN A 44 -14.87 0.83 1.46
CA ASN A 44 -14.82 -0.63 1.49
C ASN A 44 -13.37 -1.16 1.55
N GLU A 45 -13.22 -2.48 1.64
CA GLU A 45 -11.91 -3.15 1.69
C GLU A 45 -11.03 -2.89 0.45
N LEU A 46 -11.63 -2.82 -0.73
CA LEU A 46 -10.92 -2.55 -1.98
C LEU A 46 -10.28 -1.15 -1.94
N ASP A 47 -11.02 -0.12 -1.51
CA ASP A 47 -10.50 1.25 -1.40
C ASP A 47 -9.31 1.31 -0.42
N PHE A 48 -9.43 0.63 0.72
CA PHE A 48 -8.38 0.59 1.74
C PHE A 48 -7.10 -0.04 1.19
N LYS A 49 -7.22 -1.19 0.51
CA LYS A 49 -6.09 -1.89 -0.12
C LYS A 49 -5.46 -1.07 -1.25
N CYS A 50 -6.26 -0.45 -2.11
CA CYS A 50 -5.76 0.44 -3.16
C CYS A 50 -4.98 1.63 -2.57
N LYS A 51 -5.47 2.22 -1.48
CA LYS A 51 -4.75 3.28 -0.76
C LYS A 51 -3.45 2.81 -0.13
N LEU A 52 -3.43 1.63 0.48
CA LEU A 52 -2.21 1.03 0.99
C LEU A 52 -1.14 0.94 -0.10
N PHE A 53 -1.47 0.37 -1.26
CA PHE A 53 -0.51 0.30 -2.37
C PHE A 53 -0.11 1.67 -2.89
N THR A 54 -1.05 2.61 -2.99
CA THR A 54 -0.79 3.96 -3.49
C THR A 54 0.19 4.72 -2.59
N TRP A 55 -0.02 4.68 -1.27
CA TRP A 55 0.69 5.55 -0.32
C TRP A 55 1.87 4.88 0.37
N LEU A 56 1.83 3.57 0.62
CA LEU A 56 2.91 2.87 1.32
C LEU A 56 3.95 2.24 0.37
N SER A 57 3.63 2.05 -0.91
CA SER A 57 4.63 1.51 -1.86
C SER A 57 5.85 2.41 -2.00
N ARG A 58 5.64 3.74 -2.06
CA ARG A 58 6.74 4.71 -2.13
C ARG A 58 7.71 4.58 -0.95
N PRO A 59 7.31 4.79 0.32
CA PRO A 59 8.26 4.73 1.43
C PRO A 59 8.96 3.38 1.56
N ILE A 60 8.27 2.27 1.25
CA ILE A 60 8.88 0.93 1.23
C ILE A 60 9.98 0.84 0.16
N SER A 61 9.72 1.36 -1.04
CA SER A 61 10.63 1.26 -2.20
C SER A 61 11.71 2.33 -2.23
N LYS A 62 11.42 3.53 -1.72
CA LYS A 62 12.25 4.74 -1.79
C LYS A 62 11.95 5.72 -0.65
N GLY A 63 13.01 6.30 -0.08
CA GLY A 63 12.91 7.42 0.86
C GLY A 63 12.99 7.03 2.34
N LEU A 64 12.89 5.74 2.67
CA LEU A 64 13.24 5.22 3.99
C LEU A 64 14.66 4.64 4.01
N SER A 65 15.26 4.58 5.21
CA SER A 65 16.50 3.81 5.41
C SER A 65 16.27 2.32 5.15
N ALA A 66 17.35 1.55 4.95
CA ALA A 66 17.26 0.10 4.75
C ALA A 66 16.53 -0.61 5.91
N TYR A 67 16.80 -0.19 7.15
CA TYR A 67 16.12 -0.70 8.35
C TYR A 67 14.61 -0.43 8.32
N TRP A 68 14.22 0.82 8.09
CA TRP A 68 12.80 1.20 8.12
C TRP A 68 12.02 0.61 6.96
N SER A 69 12.56 0.64 5.73
CA SER A 69 11.92 0.01 4.58
C SER A 69 11.66 -1.49 4.79
N THR A 70 12.64 -2.23 5.34
CA THR A 70 12.45 -3.67 5.65
C THR A 70 11.39 -3.89 6.73
N LYS A 71 11.38 -3.07 7.78
CA LYS A 71 10.40 -3.19 8.87
C LYS A 71 8.97 -2.91 8.40
N ILE A 72 8.79 -1.84 7.62
CA ILE A 72 7.48 -1.47 7.08
C ILE A 72 7.00 -2.51 6.07
N LEU A 73 7.87 -3.02 5.19
CA LEU A 73 7.51 -4.10 4.26
C LEU A 73 7.01 -5.34 5.00
N LYS A 74 7.68 -5.72 6.11
CA LYS A 74 7.24 -6.85 6.93
C LYS A 74 5.82 -6.66 7.47
N ASN A 75 5.53 -5.49 8.02
CA ASN A 75 4.21 -5.18 8.56
C ASN A 75 3.14 -5.09 7.46
N PHE A 76 3.50 -4.51 6.31
CA PHE A 76 2.64 -4.46 5.13
C PHE A 76 2.24 -5.87 4.66
N ASN A 77 3.23 -6.77 4.57
CA ASN A 77 3.01 -8.17 4.24
C ASN A 77 2.12 -8.88 5.26
N TRP A 78 2.31 -8.66 6.56
CA TRP A 78 1.42 -9.21 7.58
C TRP A 78 -0.01 -8.69 7.50
N LEU A 79 -0.20 -7.40 7.20
CA LEU A 79 -1.51 -6.79 7.07
C LEU A 79 -2.30 -7.37 5.89
N LEU A 80 -1.65 -7.58 4.75
CA LEU A 80 -2.29 -8.08 3.53
C LEU A 80 -2.22 -9.61 3.36
N GLY A 81 -1.46 -10.31 4.20
CA GLY A 81 -1.23 -11.75 4.06
C GLY A 81 -0.32 -12.10 2.87
N THR A 82 0.60 -11.20 2.50
CA THR A 82 1.47 -11.33 1.33
C THR A 82 2.93 -11.59 1.72
N SER A 83 3.79 -11.80 0.73
CA SER A 83 5.24 -12.00 0.92
C SER A 83 6.08 -11.19 -0.06
N PHE A 84 5.69 -9.95 -0.36
CA PHE A 84 6.40 -9.10 -1.30
C PHE A 84 7.85 -8.82 -0.88
N THR A 85 8.72 -8.81 -1.88
CA THR A 85 10.11 -8.38 -1.82
C THR A 85 10.25 -6.87 -2.08
N LYS A 86 11.44 -6.31 -1.83
CA LYS A 86 11.68 -4.88 -2.11
C LYS A 86 11.61 -4.59 -3.61
N GLU A 87 12.07 -5.51 -4.43
CA GLU A 87 12.07 -5.43 -5.88
C GLU A 87 10.64 -5.40 -6.44
N GLU A 88 9.75 -6.27 -5.94
CA GLU A 88 8.33 -6.26 -6.31
C GLU A 88 7.64 -4.98 -5.83
N MET A 89 7.97 -4.48 -4.64
CA MET A 89 7.46 -3.19 -4.16
C MET A 89 7.93 -2.02 -5.02
N ARG A 90 9.12 -2.08 -5.64
CA ARG A 90 9.56 -1.06 -6.61
C ARG A 90 8.68 -1.11 -7.85
N LEU A 91 8.36 -2.29 -8.38
CA LEU A 91 7.46 -2.45 -9.52
C LEU A 91 6.05 -1.92 -9.20
N ILE A 92 5.51 -2.30 -8.04
CA ILE A 92 4.23 -1.80 -7.51
C ILE A 92 4.26 -0.27 -7.41
N TYR A 93 5.31 0.31 -6.84
CA TYR A 93 5.45 1.76 -6.74
C TYR A 93 5.47 2.45 -8.11
N THR A 94 6.19 1.90 -9.09
CA THR A 94 6.28 2.45 -10.45
C THR A 94 4.90 2.63 -11.10
N TYR A 95 4.00 1.66 -10.93
CA TYR A 95 2.70 1.66 -11.62
C TYR A 95 1.53 2.16 -10.77
N LEU A 96 1.57 1.91 -9.46
CA LEU A 96 0.44 2.15 -8.55
C LEU A 96 0.72 3.29 -7.56
N GLY A 97 1.99 3.66 -7.36
CA GLY A 97 2.39 4.69 -6.41
C GLY A 97 1.82 6.07 -6.75
N ASN A 98 1.55 6.86 -5.71
CA ASN A 98 1.04 8.24 -5.82
C ASN A 98 -0.25 8.39 -6.67
N GLY A 99 -1.02 7.32 -6.86
CA GLY A 99 -2.26 7.34 -7.64
C GLY A 99 -2.05 7.42 -9.15
N THR A 100 -0.87 7.04 -9.65
CA THR A 100 -0.49 7.12 -11.07
C THR A 100 -1.50 6.45 -12.01
N ASN A 101 -2.00 5.26 -11.64
CA ASN A 101 -3.04 4.57 -12.40
C ASN A 101 -4.06 3.91 -11.45
N LYS A 102 -5.17 4.63 -11.18
CA LYS A 102 -6.24 4.16 -10.29
C LYS A 102 -6.92 2.89 -10.80
N SER A 103 -7.20 2.80 -12.11
CA SER A 103 -7.88 1.63 -12.70
C SER A 103 -7.04 0.38 -12.57
N LEU A 104 -5.73 0.49 -12.87
CA LEU A 104 -4.78 -0.61 -12.73
C LEU A 104 -4.64 -1.05 -11.26
N CYS A 105 -4.64 -0.10 -10.32
CA CYS A 105 -4.59 -0.43 -8.89
C CYS A 105 -5.81 -1.21 -8.43
N VAL A 106 -7.01 -0.84 -8.90
CA VAL A 106 -8.25 -1.57 -8.62
C VAL A 106 -8.20 -2.99 -9.19
N GLU A 107 -7.75 -3.13 -10.43
CA GLU A 107 -7.61 -4.45 -11.08
C GLU A 107 -6.58 -5.32 -10.35
N PHE A 108 -5.43 -4.74 -9.98
CA PHE A 108 -4.40 -5.42 -9.21
C PHE A 108 -4.93 -5.97 -7.88
N VAL A 109 -5.71 -5.20 -7.13
CA VAL A 109 -6.32 -5.67 -5.87
C VAL A 109 -7.40 -6.73 -6.12
N LYS A 110 -8.20 -6.61 -7.18
CA LYS A 110 -9.23 -7.60 -7.53
C LYS A 110 -8.65 -8.94 -7.96
N LEU A 111 -7.48 -8.95 -8.59
CA LEU A 111 -6.74 -10.15 -9.00
C LEU A 111 -5.84 -10.70 -7.89
N ASP A 112 -6.10 -10.35 -6.62
CA ASP A 112 -5.32 -10.79 -5.46
C ASP A 112 -3.81 -10.49 -5.59
N TYR A 113 -3.52 -9.30 -6.10
CA TYR A 113 -2.18 -8.73 -6.23
C TYR A 113 -1.26 -9.46 -7.24
N ASP A 114 -1.84 -9.97 -8.33
CA ASP A 114 -1.08 -10.60 -9.41
C ASP A 114 -0.05 -9.65 -10.05
N LEU A 115 1.23 -9.92 -9.80
CA LEU A 115 2.36 -9.15 -10.33
C LEU A 115 2.51 -9.28 -11.85
N LEU A 116 1.97 -10.34 -12.48
CA LEU A 116 2.01 -10.49 -13.94
C LEU A 116 1.27 -9.36 -14.65
N LEU A 117 0.25 -8.78 -14.01
CA LEU A 117 -0.45 -7.60 -14.51
C LEU A 117 0.53 -6.42 -14.68
N LEU A 118 1.33 -6.13 -13.66
CA LEU A 118 2.27 -5.00 -13.68
C LEU A 118 3.48 -5.27 -14.60
N ILE A 119 3.95 -6.52 -14.65
CA ILE A 119 5.02 -6.93 -15.58
C ILE A 119 4.58 -6.75 -17.04
N SER A 120 3.31 -7.06 -17.34
CA SER A 120 2.75 -6.89 -18.67
C SER A 120 2.66 -5.41 -19.06
N GLU A 121 2.25 -4.55 -18.12
CA GLU A 121 2.26 -3.09 -18.33
C GLU A 121 3.68 -2.54 -18.54
N ASN A 122 4.68 -3.09 -17.84
CA ASN A 122 6.08 -2.72 -18.05
C ASN A 122 6.57 -3.04 -19.46
N LYS A 123 6.33 -4.27 -19.94
CA LYS A 123 6.70 -4.66 -21.30
C LYS A 123 6.03 -3.78 -22.37
N ARG A 124 4.77 -3.38 -22.14
CA ARG A 124 4.04 -2.47 -23.05
C ARG A 124 4.67 -1.07 -23.05
N ALA A 125 5.09 -0.55 -21.91
CA ALA A 125 5.78 0.74 -21.82
C ALA A 125 7.15 0.71 -22.53
N ASP A 126 7.92 -0.37 -22.35
CA ASP A 126 9.22 -0.55 -23.00
C ASP A 126 9.10 -0.63 -24.53
N SER A 127 8.03 -1.26 -25.04
CA SER A 127 7.77 -1.36 -26.49
C SER A 127 7.37 -0.04 -27.17
N LYS A 128 7.06 1.00 -26.37
CA LYS A 128 6.65 2.34 -26.85
C LYS A 128 7.77 3.38 -26.75
N SER A 129 8.93 3.01 -26.19
CA SER A 129 10.11 3.87 -26.03
C SER A 129 11.15 3.57 -27.11
#